data_AF-A0AAV9IAP7-F1
#
_entry.id   AF-A0AAV9IAP7-F1
#
_cell.length_a   1.000
_cell.length_b   1.000
_cell.length_c   1.000
_cell.angle_alpha   90.00
_cell.angle_beta   90.00
_cell.angle_gamma   90.00
#
_symmetry.space_group_name_H-M   'P 1'
#
loop_
_entity.id
_entity.type
_entity.pdbx_description
1 polymer ?
#
loop_
_entity_poly.entity_id
_entity_poly.type
_entity_poly.pdbx_seq_one_letter_code
_entity_poly.pdbx_strand_id
1 'polypeptide(L)'
;MRNWEAGIIALSISVAASIAVFLYYSKQTSFEKPPEPEQVPVKTQKKKKKKKGKNKHKVNHEEDKELDRIIAEINGTSTSPASNATQNLKSTGTSNQGFQDKLDSQESKSRTNRVEEDLRAAINVSLTSIHDTGVANGPREEKVLTTLNQIGDKHLLDSSTRFLIAQWCHTVYCTLTTQSSVQEMSAEEVEGFRESLVKTYLQPAWDILNSSKDGLSAEDNARFLALQLEVSCRLHDPDLMIQAYNAALGAMSNSSSAQDKLVLYASAAIIGNPEEVKRVGKQLASKELEILHTASMRESSMIDYGALYHLSVRLAEVGKNLGFEIRYEWKAYKVTKALYRLRKGAGVAPLRPEVGEEWTEQERNEDAQLIRTGAIAHYVNPGPVKIPITGFGGRHEMVLFGYVDVTDGTEQVRHTDFYTLKRSSKDSSLWVGKELVTMHALTGSRAGSKVAEGILDVQFYTQPAPEASWKVL
;
A
#
# COMPACT_ATOMS: atom_id res chain seq x y z
N MET A 1 -21.61 1.76 20.82
CA MET A 1 -20.57 1.19 19.94
C MET A 1 -19.61 2.31 19.62
N ARG A 2 -18.33 2.16 19.97
CA ARG A 2 -17.37 3.28 20.13
C ARG A 2 -16.61 3.53 18.82
N ASN A 3 -16.50 4.80 18.43
CA ASN A 3 -15.94 5.34 17.17
C ASN A 3 -14.41 5.16 16.98
N TRP A 4 -13.77 4.16 17.57
CA TRP A 4 -12.31 3.94 17.43
C TRP A 4 -11.97 2.81 16.44
N GLU A 5 -12.91 1.91 16.15
CA GLU A 5 -12.72 0.80 15.21
C GLU A 5 -12.68 1.25 13.73
N ALA A 6 -13.12 2.48 13.43
CA ALA A 6 -13.00 3.08 12.10
C ALA A 6 -11.65 3.81 11.88
N GLY A 7 -10.92 4.12 12.96
CA GLY A 7 -9.67 4.89 12.93
C GLY A 7 -8.39 4.04 12.79
N ILE A 8 -8.51 2.71 12.82
CA ILE A 8 -7.36 1.79 12.71
C ILE A 8 -7.07 1.39 11.25
N ILE A 9 -7.85 1.90 10.28
CA ILE A 9 -7.81 1.44 8.87
C ILE A 9 -7.07 2.40 7.91
N ALA A 10 -6.52 3.52 8.36
CA ALA A 10 -5.83 4.45 7.46
C ALA A 10 -4.35 4.62 7.78
N LEU A 11 -3.46 3.84 7.13
CA LEU A 11 -2.07 4.16 6.80
C LEU A 11 -1.50 3.09 5.84
N SER A 12 -0.76 3.55 4.84
CA SER A 12 -0.82 3.12 3.44
C SER A 12 -0.15 1.79 3.05
N ILE A 13 0.62 1.14 3.92
CA ILE A 13 0.95 -0.30 3.80
C ILE A 13 0.70 -0.96 5.14
N SER A 14 1.02 -0.29 6.24
CA SER A 14 0.89 -0.86 7.57
C SER A 14 -0.53 -1.16 7.99
N VAL A 15 -1.60 -0.62 7.40
CA VAL A 15 -2.93 -1.14 7.73
C VAL A 15 -3.21 -2.44 6.98
N ALA A 16 -2.95 -2.52 5.67
CA ALA A 16 -3.19 -3.76 4.93
C ALA A 16 -2.24 -4.88 5.40
N ALA A 17 -0.97 -4.53 5.69
CA ALA A 17 0.06 -5.40 6.22
C ALA A 17 -0.12 -5.66 7.72
N SER A 18 -0.43 -4.68 8.58
CA SER A 18 -0.72 -4.96 10.01
C SER A 18 -2.06 -5.63 10.22
N ILE A 19 -3.10 -5.41 9.40
CA ILE A 19 -4.33 -6.21 9.42
C ILE A 19 -4.04 -7.62 8.90
N ALA A 20 -3.21 -7.79 7.86
CA ALA A 20 -2.78 -9.09 7.37
C ALA A 20 -1.97 -9.87 8.41
N VAL A 21 -0.97 -9.24 9.00
CA VAL A 21 -0.13 -9.70 10.12
C VAL A 21 -1.03 -9.98 11.33
N PHE A 22 -1.89 -9.05 11.74
CA PHE A 22 -2.84 -9.21 12.85
C PHE A 22 -3.77 -10.41 12.64
N LEU A 23 -4.38 -10.57 11.46
CA LEU A 23 -5.23 -11.72 11.13
C LEU A 23 -4.43 -13.03 11.02
N TYR A 24 -3.16 -12.95 10.64
CA TYR A 24 -2.23 -14.07 10.59
C TYR A 24 -1.82 -14.54 12.01
N TYR A 25 -1.51 -13.61 12.92
CA TYR A 25 -1.06 -13.91 14.29
C TYR A 25 -2.20 -14.18 15.29
N SER A 26 -3.37 -13.54 15.13
CA SER A 26 -4.55 -13.80 15.97
C SER A 26 -5.19 -15.18 15.73
N LYS A 27 -4.98 -15.77 14.55
CA LYS A 27 -5.37 -17.16 14.27
C LYS A 27 -4.42 -18.21 14.83
N GLN A 28 -3.19 -17.84 15.20
CA GLN A 28 -2.24 -18.77 15.83
C GLN A 28 -2.31 -18.77 17.36
N THR A 29 -2.88 -17.71 17.99
CA THR A 29 -3.12 -17.66 19.44
C THR A 29 -4.38 -18.40 19.89
N SER A 30 -5.14 -19.00 18.98
CA SER A 30 -6.33 -19.82 19.29
C SER A 30 -6.05 -21.32 19.09
N PHE A 31 -5.07 -21.85 19.84
CA PHE A 31 -4.99 -23.28 20.15
C PHE A 31 -5.59 -23.57 21.53
N GLU A 32 -6.85 -23.20 21.74
CA GLU A 32 -7.71 -23.96 22.64
C GLU A 32 -9.02 -24.21 21.91
N LYS A 33 -9.23 -25.49 21.59
CA LYS A 33 -10.43 -26.01 20.94
C LYS A 33 -11.61 -25.74 21.89
N PRO A 34 -12.63 -24.95 21.50
CA PRO A 34 -13.86 -24.89 22.29
C PRO A 34 -14.52 -26.27 22.28
N PRO A 35 -15.17 -26.70 23.38
CA PRO A 35 -15.91 -27.96 23.39
C PRO A 35 -17.02 -27.93 22.34
N GLU A 36 -17.20 -29.05 21.63
CA GLU A 36 -18.25 -29.22 20.61
C GLU A 36 -19.64 -28.95 21.22
N PRO A 37 -20.45 -28.06 20.62
CA PRO A 37 -21.85 -27.97 20.99
C PRO A 37 -22.62 -29.16 20.41
N GLU A 38 -23.44 -29.78 21.27
CA GLU A 38 -24.36 -30.89 20.96
C GLU A 38 -25.18 -30.62 19.69
N GLN A 39 -25.19 -31.62 18.80
CA GLN A 39 -26.02 -31.62 17.61
C GLN A 39 -27.50 -31.79 17.99
N VAL A 40 -28.32 -30.76 17.74
CA VAL A 40 -29.78 -30.88 17.67
C VAL A 40 -30.20 -30.89 16.20
N PRO A 41 -30.96 -31.91 15.73
CA PRO A 41 -31.25 -32.08 14.31
C PRO A 41 -32.39 -31.15 13.85
N VAL A 42 -32.12 -30.31 12.84
CA VAL A 42 -33.16 -29.53 12.15
C VAL A 42 -33.36 -30.03 10.72
N LYS A 43 -34.62 -30.32 10.43
CA LYS A 43 -35.14 -30.93 9.21
C LYS A 43 -34.91 -30.10 7.95
N THR A 44 -34.41 -30.77 6.93
CA THR A 44 -34.32 -30.34 5.52
C THR A 44 -35.66 -29.90 4.93
N GLN A 45 -35.69 -28.75 4.25
CA GLN A 45 -36.69 -28.46 3.21
C GLN A 45 -36.01 -28.09 1.88
N LYS A 46 -36.30 -28.90 0.86
CA LYS A 46 -36.02 -28.64 -0.56
C LYS A 46 -36.88 -27.49 -1.08
N LYS A 47 -36.32 -26.58 -1.90
CA LYS A 47 -37.07 -25.95 -3.01
C LYS A 47 -36.18 -25.36 -4.13
N LYS A 48 -36.30 -26.04 -5.28
CA LYS A 48 -36.32 -25.63 -6.71
C LYS A 48 -35.33 -24.57 -7.28
N LYS A 49 -34.55 -25.05 -8.25
CA LYS A 49 -33.84 -24.34 -9.33
C LYS A 49 -34.76 -23.42 -10.18
N LYS A 50 -34.23 -22.27 -10.59
CA LYS A 50 -34.61 -21.55 -11.84
C LYS A 50 -33.36 -21.09 -12.58
N LYS A 51 -33.41 -21.13 -13.92
CA LYS A 51 -32.30 -21.05 -14.88
C LYS A 51 -32.51 -19.83 -15.81
N LYS A 52 -31.40 -19.33 -16.39
CA LYS A 52 -31.22 -18.36 -17.51
C LYS A 52 -31.18 -16.87 -17.12
N GLY A 53 -30.36 -16.01 -17.75
CA GLY A 53 -29.65 -16.12 -19.03
C GLY A 53 -28.42 -15.20 -19.16
N LYS A 54 -27.59 -15.51 -20.17
CA LYS A 54 -26.39 -14.77 -20.59
C LYS A 54 -26.79 -13.57 -21.46
N ASN A 55 -26.16 -12.40 -21.26
CA ASN A 55 -26.04 -11.38 -22.29
C ASN A 55 -24.57 -10.97 -22.42
N LYS A 56 -24.06 -11.05 -23.66
CA LYS A 56 -22.77 -10.49 -24.09
C LYS A 56 -23.03 -9.07 -24.58
N HIS A 57 -22.17 -8.12 -24.25
CA HIS A 57 -22.10 -6.82 -24.93
C HIS A 57 -20.77 -6.66 -25.66
N LYS A 58 -20.89 -6.02 -26.82
CA LYS A 58 -19.94 -5.90 -27.92
C LYS A 58 -19.57 -4.41 -27.96
N VAL A 59 -18.27 -4.08 -27.86
CA VAL A 59 -17.76 -2.70 -27.86
C VAL A 59 -17.45 -2.30 -29.31
N ASN A 60 -17.82 -1.07 -29.70
CA ASN A 60 -17.62 -0.47 -31.03
C ASN A 60 -16.21 0.13 -31.16
N HIS A 61 -15.59 -0.03 -32.34
CA HIS A 61 -14.15 0.12 -32.63
C HIS A 61 -13.81 1.31 -33.57
N GLU A 62 -14.40 2.50 -33.37
CA GLU A 62 -14.16 3.62 -34.30
C GLU A 62 -13.48 4.86 -33.73
N GLU A 63 -13.19 4.92 -32.41
CA GLU A 63 -12.53 6.09 -31.80
C GLU A 63 -10.98 5.97 -31.73
N ASP A 64 -10.41 4.78 -31.98
CA ASP A 64 -8.96 4.51 -31.79
C ASP A 64 -8.06 4.98 -32.95
N LYS A 65 -8.62 5.14 -34.16
CA LYS A 65 -7.79 5.22 -35.40
C LYS A 65 -7.07 6.55 -35.64
N GLU A 66 -7.48 7.64 -34.98
CA GLU A 66 -6.88 8.96 -35.19
C GLU A 66 -5.84 9.31 -34.10
N LEU A 67 -5.94 8.68 -32.92
CA LEU A 67 -4.92 8.73 -31.86
C LEU A 67 -3.75 7.77 -32.14
N ASP A 68 -4.03 6.59 -32.72
CA ASP A 68 -3.03 5.61 -33.14
C ASP A 68 -2.06 6.17 -34.22
N ARG A 69 -2.53 7.14 -35.03
CA ARG A 69 -1.77 7.72 -36.15
C ARG A 69 -0.66 8.69 -35.71
N ILE A 70 -0.85 9.39 -34.59
CA ILE A 70 0.11 10.37 -34.05
C ILE A 70 1.23 9.67 -33.26
N ILE A 71 0.96 8.47 -32.75
CA ILE A 71 1.85 7.73 -31.84
C ILE A 71 2.74 6.73 -32.60
N ALA A 72 2.27 6.22 -33.74
CA ALA A 72 3.03 5.30 -34.60
C ALA A 72 4.27 5.93 -35.27
N GLU A 73 4.38 7.26 -35.32
CA GLU A 73 5.50 7.96 -35.95
C GLU A 73 6.73 8.13 -35.04
N ILE A 74 6.61 7.88 -33.74
CA ILE A 74 7.64 8.31 -32.77
C ILE A 74 8.64 7.20 -32.39
N ASN A 75 8.29 5.90 -32.39
CA ASN A 75 9.18 4.90 -31.77
C ASN A 75 9.27 3.58 -32.54
N GLY A 76 10.27 3.49 -33.42
CA GLY A 76 10.72 2.26 -34.07
C GLY A 76 11.43 1.29 -33.11
N THR A 77 11.05 0.02 -33.29
CA THR A 77 11.50 -1.27 -32.73
C THR A 77 13.01 -1.52 -32.50
N SER A 78 13.38 -2.35 -31.50
CA SER A 78 13.65 -3.80 -31.71
C SER A 78 14.36 -4.53 -30.52
N THR A 79 13.71 -5.58 -30.03
CA THR A 79 14.15 -6.97 -29.66
C THR A 79 15.47 -7.30 -28.94
N SER A 80 15.30 -7.99 -27.79
CA SER A 80 16.12 -9.04 -27.11
C SER A 80 16.56 -10.22 -28.05
N PRO A 81 17.32 -11.31 -27.66
CA PRO A 81 17.43 -11.92 -26.32
C PRO A 81 18.67 -12.81 -25.92
N ALA A 82 18.67 -13.19 -24.63
CA ALA A 82 18.96 -14.51 -23.99
C ALA A 82 20.35 -15.22 -24.00
N SER A 83 20.78 -15.63 -22.78
CA SER A 83 20.83 -17.04 -22.28
C SER A 83 22.14 -17.57 -21.64
N ASN A 84 21.94 -18.25 -20.48
CA ASN A 84 22.46 -19.57 -20.03
C ASN A 84 23.78 -19.80 -19.24
N ALA A 85 23.63 -20.71 -18.24
CA ALA A 85 24.50 -21.81 -17.78
C ALA A 85 25.68 -21.49 -16.82
N THR A 86 26.15 -22.30 -15.84
CA THR A 86 25.76 -23.55 -15.14
C THR A 86 26.73 -23.74 -13.93
N GLN A 87 26.29 -24.54 -12.94
CA GLN A 87 26.88 -25.10 -11.71
C GLN A 87 28.39 -25.42 -11.63
N ASN A 88 28.92 -25.48 -10.39
CA ASN A 88 29.76 -26.61 -9.95
C ASN A 88 29.82 -26.78 -8.41
N LEU A 89 29.64 -28.03 -7.96
CA LEU A 89 29.77 -28.54 -6.58
C LEU A 89 31.16 -29.17 -6.39
N LYS A 90 31.76 -29.07 -5.19
CA LYS A 90 32.85 -29.97 -4.76
C LYS A 90 32.82 -30.30 -3.26
N SER A 91 32.57 -31.59 -3.02
CA SER A 91 33.11 -32.54 -2.03
C SER A 91 33.54 -32.11 -0.63
N THR A 92 32.88 -32.73 0.34
CA THR A 92 33.19 -32.92 1.77
C THR A 92 34.37 -33.88 2.00
N GLY A 93 35.20 -33.57 3.01
CA GLY A 93 36.18 -34.47 3.62
C GLY A 93 35.94 -34.58 5.12
N THR A 94 35.78 -35.80 5.62
CA THR A 94 35.52 -36.16 7.02
C THR A 94 36.82 -36.29 7.81
N SER A 95 36.87 -35.71 9.02
CA SER A 95 37.96 -35.88 10.00
C SER A 95 37.37 -36.06 11.40
N ASN A 96 37.91 -37.02 12.14
CA ASN A 96 37.49 -37.49 13.47
C ASN A 96 37.95 -36.55 14.60
N GLN A 97 37.43 -35.31 14.64
CA GLN A 97 37.47 -34.40 15.79
C GLN A 97 36.12 -34.32 16.55
N GLY A 98 35.08 -34.96 16.01
CA GLY A 98 33.69 -34.72 16.40
C GLY A 98 33.16 -35.53 17.59
N PHE A 99 33.85 -35.62 18.72
CA PHE A 99 33.24 -36.12 19.96
C PHE A 99 33.40 -35.15 21.14
N GLN A 100 34.56 -34.52 21.31
CA GLN A 100 34.72 -33.41 22.26
C GLN A 100 34.02 -32.15 21.73
N ASP A 101 34.21 -31.82 20.44
CA ASP A 101 33.48 -30.75 19.76
C ASP A 101 31.96 -30.97 19.74
N LYS A 102 31.48 -32.22 19.84
CA LYS A 102 30.04 -32.51 19.91
C LYS A 102 29.46 -32.22 21.28
N LEU A 103 30.20 -32.48 22.37
CA LEU A 103 29.80 -32.18 23.75
C LEU A 103 29.90 -30.68 24.04
N ASP A 104 31.00 -30.02 23.63
CA ASP A 104 31.14 -28.57 23.75
C ASP A 104 30.15 -27.84 22.83
N SER A 105 29.85 -28.37 21.63
CA SER A 105 28.74 -27.83 20.82
C SER A 105 27.36 -28.16 21.37
N GLN A 106 27.19 -29.21 22.19
CA GLN A 106 25.90 -29.52 22.83
C GLN A 106 25.63 -28.61 24.02
N GLU A 107 26.65 -28.30 24.82
CA GLU A 107 26.56 -27.32 25.90
C GLU A 107 26.47 -25.88 25.36
N SER A 108 27.20 -25.55 24.29
CA SER A 108 27.04 -24.25 23.62
C SER A 108 25.67 -24.12 22.97
N LYS A 109 25.17 -25.15 22.26
CA LYS A 109 23.81 -25.14 21.68
C LYS A 109 22.72 -25.11 22.74
N SER A 110 22.85 -25.83 23.86
CA SER A 110 21.84 -25.80 24.91
C SER A 110 21.78 -24.44 25.62
N ARG A 111 22.92 -23.76 25.78
CA ARG A 111 22.99 -22.39 26.31
C ARG A 111 22.46 -21.37 25.30
N THR A 112 22.80 -21.49 24.02
CA THR A 112 22.24 -20.65 22.95
C THR A 112 20.72 -20.81 22.85
N ASN A 113 20.21 -22.05 22.87
CA ASN A 113 18.78 -22.33 22.84
C ASN A 113 18.04 -21.70 24.03
N ARG A 114 18.62 -21.73 25.23
CA ARG A 114 18.01 -21.12 26.41
C ARG A 114 17.95 -19.59 26.31
N VAL A 115 19.01 -18.96 25.81
CA VAL A 115 19.03 -17.51 25.55
C VAL A 115 18.00 -17.13 24.49
N GLU A 116 17.86 -17.92 23.43
CA GLU A 116 16.83 -17.71 22.40
C GLU A 116 15.42 -17.90 22.92
N GLU A 117 15.16 -18.91 23.76
CA GLU A 117 13.87 -19.11 24.42
C GLU A 117 13.49 -17.95 25.34
N ASP A 118 14.41 -17.52 26.21
CA ASP A 118 14.20 -16.39 27.12
C ASP A 118 13.97 -15.08 26.33
N LEU A 119 14.72 -14.87 25.24
CA LEU A 119 14.55 -13.73 24.35
C LEU A 119 13.20 -13.76 23.63
N ARG A 120 12.81 -14.89 23.05
CA ARG A 120 11.51 -15.06 22.40
C ARG A 120 10.37 -14.80 23.37
N ALA A 121 10.46 -15.31 24.60
CA ALA A 121 9.49 -15.05 25.64
C ALA A 121 9.40 -13.55 25.97
N ALA A 122 10.54 -12.87 26.16
CA ALA A 122 10.57 -11.44 26.43
C ALA A 122 9.98 -10.60 25.28
N ILE A 123 10.30 -10.94 24.03
CA ILE A 123 9.76 -10.26 22.85
C ILE A 123 8.25 -10.48 22.74
N ASN A 124 7.76 -11.70 22.91
CA ASN A 124 6.33 -11.98 22.84
C ASN A 124 5.54 -11.19 23.89
N VAL A 125 6.04 -11.14 25.13
CA VAL A 125 5.42 -10.33 26.20
C VAL A 125 5.40 -8.84 25.84
N SER A 126 6.47 -8.33 25.22
CA SER A 126 6.53 -6.95 24.73
C SER A 126 5.53 -6.70 23.59
N LEU A 127 5.48 -7.57 22.57
CA LEU A 127 4.52 -7.47 21.47
C LEU A 127 3.07 -7.45 21.97
N THR A 128 2.70 -8.35 22.88
CA THR A 128 1.36 -8.37 23.50
C THR A 128 1.08 -7.06 24.24
N SER A 129 2.05 -6.55 25.00
CA SER A 129 1.87 -5.28 25.71
C SER A 129 1.69 -4.09 24.78
N ILE A 130 2.50 -3.99 23.72
CA ILE A 130 2.39 -2.91 22.73
C ILE A 130 1.02 -2.98 22.06
N HIS A 131 0.56 -4.18 21.71
CA HIS A 131 -0.77 -4.39 21.16
C HIS A 131 -1.88 -3.92 22.11
N ASP A 132 -1.80 -4.26 23.39
CA ASP A 132 -2.87 -3.95 24.35
C ASP A 132 -2.89 -2.48 24.78
N THR A 133 -1.74 -1.80 24.72
CA THR A 133 -1.58 -0.45 25.27
C THR A 133 -1.34 0.63 24.22
N GLY A 134 -0.85 0.27 23.04
CA GLY A 134 -0.35 1.22 22.03
C GLY A 134 0.94 1.94 22.44
N VAL A 135 1.66 1.45 23.46
CA VAL A 135 2.87 2.07 24.00
C VAL A 135 4.08 1.18 23.76
N ALA A 136 5.15 1.73 23.19
CA ALA A 136 6.36 0.99 22.81
C ALA A 136 7.68 1.60 23.32
N ASN A 137 7.62 2.49 24.33
CA ASN A 137 8.75 3.12 25.00
C ASN A 137 8.78 2.80 26.50
N GLY A 138 8.30 1.63 26.90
CA GLY A 138 8.28 1.21 28.30
C GLY A 138 9.60 0.57 28.76
N PRO A 139 9.77 0.35 30.08
CA PRO A 139 10.94 -0.33 30.65
C PRO A 139 11.15 -1.75 30.09
N ARG A 140 10.07 -2.37 29.61
CA ARG A 140 10.10 -3.70 29.01
C ARG A 140 10.78 -3.66 27.64
N GLU A 141 10.39 -2.71 26.79
CA GLU A 141 10.94 -2.52 25.46
C GLU A 141 12.43 -2.13 25.55
N GLU A 142 12.79 -1.28 26.52
CA GLU A 142 14.19 -0.94 26.82
C GLU A 142 15.03 -2.17 27.21
N LYS A 143 14.47 -3.07 28.02
CA LYS A 143 15.14 -4.31 28.41
C LYS A 143 15.34 -5.25 27.22
N VAL A 144 14.33 -5.38 26.36
CA VAL A 144 14.43 -6.16 25.11
C VAL A 144 15.51 -5.56 24.21
N LEU A 145 15.48 -4.25 23.97
CA LEU A 145 16.48 -3.55 23.16
C LEU A 145 17.90 -3.74 23.70
N THR A 146 18.08 -3.61 25.01
CA THR A 146 19.37 -3.82 25.68
C THR A 146 19.88 -5.24 25.45
N THR A 147 19.01 -6.24 25.57
CA THR A 147 19.35 -7.64 25.32
C THR A 147 19.74 -7.85 23.86
N LEU A 148 19.00 -7.28 22.92
CA LEU A 148 19.30 -7.36 21.49
C LEU A 148 20.64 -6.72 21.12
N ASN A 149 21.01 -5.62 21.78
CA ASN A 149 22.28 -4.94 21.55
C ASN A 149 23.49 -5.70 22.12
N GLN A 150 23.27 -6.65 23.04
CA GLN A 150 24.31 -7.53 23.57
C GLN A 150 24.59 -8.74 22.67
N ILE A 151 23.72 -9.03 21.70
CA ILE A 151 23.91 -10.12 20.75
C ILE A 151 24.88 -9.65 19.66
N GLY A 152 26.13 -10.11 19.74
CA GLY A 152 27.20 -9.68 18.84
C GLY A 152 27.01 -10.11 17.38
N ASP A 153 26.41 -11.27 17.12
CA ASP A 153 26.07 -11.73 15.77
C ASP A 153 24.66 -12.32 15.72
N LYS A 154 23.73 -11.55 15.16
CA LYS A 154 22.32 -11.92 15.03
C LYS A 154 22.08 -12.97 13.93
N HIS A 155 23.06 -13.23 13.07
CA HIS A 155 22.97 -14.27 12.03
C HIS A 155 23.13 -15.69 12.58
N LEU A 156 23.68 -15.82 13.79
CA LEU A 156 23.81 -17.10 14.50
C LEU A 156 22.50 -17.57 15.13
N LEU A 157 21.48 -16.71 15.18
CA LEU A 157 20.17 -17.02 15.74
C LEU A 157 19.35 -17.87 14.78
N ASP A 158 18.51 -18.75 15.34
CA ASP A 158 17.56 -19.51 14.54
C ASP A 158 16.61 -18.59 13.75
N SER A 159 16.10 -19.06 12.62
CA SER A 159 15.25 -18.24 11.73
C SER A 159 13.98 -17.74 12.41
N SER A 160 13.33 -18.53 13.26
CA SER A 160 12.13 -18.09 13.99
C SER A 160 12.46 -16.96 14.96
N THR A 161 13.60 -17.04 15.66
CA THR A 161 14.09 -15.97 16.55
C THR A 161 14.44 -14.71 15.75
N ARG A 162 15.16 -14.84 14.64
CA ARG A 162 15.47 -13.71 13.72
C ARG A 162 14.20 -13.01 13.23
N PHE A 163 13.22 -13.78 12.77
CA PHE A 163 11.94 -13.26 12.33
C PHE A 163 11.23 -12.47 13.44
N LEU A 164 11.17 -13.04 14.65
CA LEU A 164 10.49 -12.42 15.78
C LEU A 164 11.15 -11.10 16.21
N ILE A 165 12.49 -11.04 16.19
CA ILE A 165 13.23 -9.80 16.45
C ILE A 165 12.88 -8.74 15.41
N ALA A 166 12.92 -9.09 14.12
CA ALA A 166 12.60 -8.15 13.05
C ALA A 166 11.15 -7.65 13.15
N GLN A 167 10.21 -8.54 13.48
CA GLN A 167 8.81 -8.21 13.71
C GLN A 167 8.67 -7.23 14.89
N TRP A 168 9.38 -7.47 15.99
CA TRP A 168 9.36 -6.60 17.16
C TRP A 168 9.92 -5.21 16.85
N CYS A 169 11.09 -5.14 16.19
CA CYS A 169 11.66 -3.87 15.75
C CYS A 169 10.70 -3.09 14.84
N HIS A 170 10.08 -3.76 13.87
CA HIS A 170 9.08 -3.16 13.00
C HIS A 170 7.86 -2.64 13.77
N THR A 171 7.30 -3.44 14.68
CA THR A 171 6.14 -3.05 15.50
C THR A 171 6.47 -1.85 16.38
N VAL A 172 7.61 -1.87 17.09
CA VAL A 172 8.04 -0.75 17.93
C VAL A 172 8.21 0.52 17.11
N TYR A 173 8.87 0.45 15.95
CA TYR A 173 8.98 1.57 15.03
C TYR A 173 7.61 2.14 14.68
N CYS A 174 6.70 1.30 14.16
CA CYS A 174 5.38 1.72 13.72
C CYS A 174 4.54 2.32 14.85
N THR A 175 4.58 1.74 16.05
CA THR A 175 3.88 2.27 17.22
C THR A 175 4.44 3.62 17.59
N LEU A 176 5.76 3.77 17.74
CA LEU A 176 6.37 5.05 18.13
C LEU A 176 6.12 6.16 17.10
N THR A 177 6.13 5.86 15.80
CA THR A 177 5.84 6.85 14.75
C THR A 177 4.37 7.27 14.65
N THR A 178 3.45 6.49 15.23
CA THR A 178 2.00 6.76 15.19
C THR A 178 1.45 7.31 16.51
N GLN A 179 2.30 7.52 17.52
CA GLN A 179 1.88 8.13 18.79
C GLN A 179 1.43 9.57 18.58
N SER A 180 0.41 9.98 19.34
CA SER A 180 -0.14 11.35 19.27
C SER A 180 0.90 12.43 19.55
N SER A 181 1.91 12.14 20.38
CA SER A 181 3.04 13.05 20.63
C SER A 181 3.82 13.40 19.37
N VAL A 182 3.83 12.54 18.36
CA VAL A 182 4.49 12.82 17.06
C VAL A 182 3.73 13.90 16.28
N GLN A 183 2.41 14.02 16.48
CA GLN A 183 1.58 15.04 15.82
C GLN A 183 1.86 16.45 16.36
N GLU A 184 2.45 16.56 17.56
CA GLU A 184 2.79 17.83 18.21
C GLU A 184 4.22 18.30 17.89
N MET A 185 5.05 17.43 17.30
CA MET A 185 6.43 17.74 16.92
C MET A 185 6.49 18.66 15.70
N SER A 186 7.50 19.54 15.66
CA SER A 186 7.89 20.22 14.43
C SER A 186 8.44 19.20 13.42
N ALA A 187 8.46 19.54 12.13
CA ALA A 187 8.92 18.57 11.14
C ALA A 187 10.40 18.22 11.20
N GLU A 188 11.25 19.14 11.66
CA GLU A 188 12.66 18.84 11.91
C GLU A 188 12.81 17.82 13.05
N GLU A 189 11.98 17.95 14.10
CA GLU A 189 11.91 16.97 15.19
C GLU A 189 11.36 15.62 14.73
N VAL A 190 10.31 15.61 13.89
CA VAL A 190 9.76 14.37 13.30
C VAL A 190 10.81 13.65 12.47
N GLU A 191 11.56 14.36 11.61
CA GLU A 191 12.60 13.74 10.79
C GLU A 191 13.75 13.21 11.65
N GLY A 192 14.25 13.99 12.62
CA GLY A 192 15.31 13.54 13.53
C GLY A 192 14.88 12.36 14.41
N PHE A 193 13.63 12.36 14.88
CA PHE A 193 13.04 11.25 15.61
C PHE A 193 12.95 10.00 14.73
N ARG A 194 12.46 10.14 13.49
CA ARG A 194 12.38 9.06 12.51
C ARG A 194 13.75 8.48 12.20
N GLU A 195 14.75 9.30 11.89
CA GLU A 195 16.12 8.84 11.60
C GLU A 195 16.70 8.03 12.77
N SER A 196 16.46 8.48 14.00
CA SER A 196 16.85 7.76 15.22
C SER A 196 16.16 6.40 15.32
N LEU A 197 14.85 6.33 15.08
CA LEU A 197 14.10 5.07 15.10
C LEU A 197 14.48 4.13 13.95
N VAL A 198 14.75 4.66 12.76
CA VAL A 198 15.25 3.89 11.61
C VAL A 198 16.55 3.19 12.00
N LYS A 199 17.52 3.94 12.55
CA LYS A 199 18.81 3.39 12.96
C LYS A 199 18.68 2.35 14.09
N THR A 200 17.76 2.58 15.03
CA THR A 200 17.59 1.75 16.21
C THR A 200 16.82 0.47 15.93
N TYR A 201 15.81 0.52 15.06
CA TYR A 201 14.86 -0.56 14.86
C TYR A 201 14.81 -1.08 13.42
N LEU A 202 14.60 -0.22 12.43
CA LEU A 202 14.37 -0.69 11.05
C LEU A 202 15.62 -1.22 10.35
N GLN A 203 16.77 -0.54 10.50
CA GLN A 203 18.01 -1.02 9.89
C GLN A 203 18.43 -2.38 10.47
N PRO A 204 18.43 -2.60 11.80
CA PRO A 204 18.65 -3.94 12.34
C PRO A 204 17.63 -4.98 11.87
N ALA A 205 16.34 -4.61 11.76
CA ALA A 205 15.32 -5.52 11.23
C ALA A 205 15.63 -5.94 9.79
N TRP A 206 16.02 -4.98 8.94
CA TRP A 206 16.42 -5.24 7.57
C TRP A 206 17.63 -6.15 7.49
N ASP A 207 18.70 -5.86 8.25
CA ASP A 207 19.93 -6.65 8.24
C ASP A 207 19.67 -8.11 8.65
N ILE A 208 18.79 -8.32 9.63
CA ILE A 208 18.35 -9.66 10.06
C ILE A 208 17.57 -10.35 8.94
N LEU A 209 16.59 -9.68 8.33
CA LEU A 209 15.73 -10.26 7.29
C LEU A 209 16.46 -10.52 5.97
N ASN A 210 17.51 -9.75 5.68
CA ASN A 210 18.31 -9.85 4.46
C ASN A 210 19.41 -10.93 4.55
N SER A 211 19.56 -11.58 5.71
CA SER A 211 20.52 -12.68 5.88
C SER A 211 20.03 -14.01 5.33
N SER A 212 20.90 -15.03 5.27
CA SER A 212 20.57 -16.30 4.63
C SER A 212 19.26 -16.92 5.15
N LYS A 213 18.43 -17.37 4.21
CA LYS A 213 17.09 -17.96 4.42
C LYS A 213 17.10 -19.48 4.29
N ASP A 214 18.29 -20.09 4.36
CA ASP A 214 18.46 -21.54 4.17
C ASP A 214 17.60 -22.35 5.15
N GLY A 215 16.90 -23.35 4.63
CA GLY A 215 16.11 -24.30 5.42
C GLY A 215 14.73 -23.80 5.86
N LEU A 216 14.26 -22.63 5.42
CA LEU A 216 12.89 -22.17 5.66
C LEU A 216 11.87 -22.97 4.85
N SER A 217 10.71 -23.23 5.45
CA SER A 217 9.53 -23.70 4.71
C SER A 217 9.06 -22.64 3.70
N ALA A 218 8.28 -23.04 2.70
CA ALA A 218 7.74 -22.10 1.72
C ALA A 218 6.85 -21.03 2.39
N GLU A 219 6.08 -21.41 3.41
CA GLU A 219 5.24 -20.48 4.18
C GLU A 219 6.08 -19.51 5.00
N ASP A 220 7.10 -19.99 5.72
CA ASP A 220 7.98 -19.12 6.50
C ASP A 220 8.77 -18.17 5.60
N ASN A 221 9.25 -18.65 4.45
CA ASN A 221 9.92 -17.79 3.48
C ASN A 221 8.98 -16.68 2.96
N ALA A 222 7.71 -16.98 2.68
CA ALA A 222 6.73 -15.96 2.28
C ALA A 222 6.52 -14.91 3.38
N ARG A 223 6.42 -15.33 4.66
CA ARG A 223 6.30 -14.40 5.79
C ARG A 223 7.52 -13.51 5.95
N PHE A 224 8.71 -14.09 5.85
CA PHE A 224 9.98 -13.35 5.88
C PHE A 224 10.03 -12.29 4.78
N LEU A 225 9.60 -12.65 3.56
CA LEU A 225 9.57 -11.74 2.42
C LEU A 225 8.50 -10.64 2.58
N ALA A 226 7.34 -10.96 3.14
CA ALA A 226 6.31 -9.98 3.43
C ALA A 226 6.79 -8.93 4.45
N LEU A 227 7.41 -9.38 5.54
CA LEU A 227 7.98 -8.47 6.54
C LEU A 227 9.18 -7.68 5.98
N GLN A 228 10.03 -8.31 5.16
CA GLN A 228 11.13 -7.64 4.47
C GLN A 228 10.61 -6.51 3.57
N LEU A 229 9.52 -6.77 2.83
CA LEU A 229 8.88 -5.77 2.00
C LEU A 229 8.32 -4.62 2.84
N GLU A 230 7.65 -4.90 3.95
CA GLU A 230 7.14 -3.85 4.84
C GLU A 230 8.28 -2.99 5.42
N VAL A 231 9.34 -3.62 5.95
CA VAL A 231 10.52 -2.91 6.45
C VAL A 231 11.17 -2.05 5.38
N SER A 232 11.34 -2.56 4.15
CA SER A 232 11.89 -1.75 3.03
C SER A 232 11.03 -0.53 2.72
N CYS A 233 9.71 -0.68 2.75
CA CYS A 233 8.78 0.42 2.56
C CYS A 233 8.87 1.48 3.66
N ARG A 234 9.26 1.10 4.89
CA ARG A 234 9.46 2.02 6.02
C ARG A 234 10.85 2.66 6.06
N LEU A 235 11.85 2.00 5.48
CA LEU A 235 13.17 2.60 5.26
C LEU A 235 13.13 3.76 4.25
N HIS A 236 12.06 3.83 3.44
CA HIS A 236 11.91 4.81 2.35
C HIS A 236 13.04 4.71 1.32
N ASP A 237 13.58 3.51 1.11
CA ASP A 237 14.64 3.23 0.15
C ASP A 237 14.06 2.53 -1.10
N PRO A 238 14.00 3.21 -2.25
CA PRO A 238 13.45 2.64 -3.49
C PRO A 238 14.13 1.36 -3.96
N ASP A 239 15.45 1.27 -3.83
CA ASP A 239 16.20 0.12 -4.33
C ASP A 239 15.90 -1.11 -3.47
N LEU A 240 15.88 -0.95 -2.15
CA LEU A 240 15.50 -2.02 -1.23
C LEU A 240 14.03 -2.43 -1.40
N MET A 241 13.12 -1.47 -1.63
CA MET A 241 11.70 -1.76 -1.89
C MET A 241 11.52 -2.59 -3.16
N ILE A 242 12.17 -2.21 -4.26
CA ILE A 242 12.09 -2.94 -5.53
C ILE A 242 12.70 -4.33 -5.39
N GLN A 243 13.84 -4.46 -4.72
CA GLN A 243 14.48 -5.74 -4.44
C GLN A 243 13.56 -6.66 -3.62
N ALA A 244 13.03 -6.15 -2.50
CA ALA A 244 12.13 -6.90 -1.64
C ALA A 244 10.85 -7.30 -2.38
N TYR A 245 10.29 -6.40 -3.19
CA TYR A 245 9.09 -6.66 -3.98
C TYR A 245 9.30 -7.79 -4.99
N ASN A 246 10.42 -7.78 -5.72
CA ASN A 246 10.72 -8.82 -6.70
C ASN A 246 10.91 -10.19 -6.05
N ALA A 247 11.57 -10.23 -4.89
CA ALA A 247 11.73 -11.46 -4.11
C ALA A 247 10.39 -11.99 -3.58
N ALA A 248 9.57 -11.08 -3.02
CA ALA A 248 8.21 -11.33 -2.55
C ALA A 248 7.29 -11.85 -3.65
N LEU A 249 7.34 -11.25 -4.85
CA LEU A 249 6.55 -11.64 -5.99
C LEU A 249 6.81 -13.10 -6.40
N GLY A 250 8.07 -13.54 -6.41
CA GLY A 250 8.42 -14.93 -6.71
C GLY A 250 7.80 -15.93 -5.73
N ALA A 251 7.81 -15.63 -4.43
CA ALA A 251 7.30 -16.52 -3.39
C ALA A 251 5.78 -16.45 -3.18
N MET A 252 5.19 -15.26 -3.29
CA MET A 252 3.79 -15.00 -2.91
C MET A 252 2.84 -14.93 -4.11
N SER A 253 3.32 -14.86 -5.36
CA SER A 253 2.47 -14.73 -6.56
C SER A 253 1.42 -15.85 -6.72
N ASN A 254 1.73 -17.05 -6.24
CA ASN A 254 0.84 -18.21 -6.30
C ASN A 254 0.09 -18.46 -4.98
N SER A 255 0.24 -17.59 -3.98
CA SER A 255 -0.43 -17.75 -2.69
C SER A 255 -1.95 -17.63 -2.83
N SER A 256 -2.68 -18.54 -2.17
CA SER A 256 -4.13 -18.43 -2.03
C SER A 256 -4.57 -17.40 -0.99
N SER A 257 -3.62 -16.87 -0.21
CA SER A 257 -3.85 -15.85 0.83
C SER A 257 -4.29 -14.53 0.20
N ALA A 258 -5.45 -14.01 0.63
CA ALA A 258 -5.91 -12.67 0.23
C ALA A 258 -4.99 -11.59 0.82
N GLN A 259 -4.41 -11.85 1.99
CA GLN A 259 -3.48 -10.98 2.69
C GLN A 259 -2.19 -10.76 1.90
N ASP A 260 -1.58 -11.83 1.40
CA ASP A 260 -0.34 -11.76 0.62
C ASP A 260 -0.57 -10.94 -0.66
N LYS A 261 -1.75 -11.11 -1.28
CA LYS A 261 -2.17 -10.33 -2.44
C LYS A 261 -2.35 -8.85 -2.11
N LEU A 262 -2.94 -8.51 -0.95
CA LEU A 262 -3.08 -7.12 -0.51
C LEU A 262 -1.71 -6.46 -0.26
N VAL A 263 -0.77 -7.18 0.35
CA VAL A 263 0.61 -6.71 0.58
C VAL A 263 1.32 -6.46 -0.75
N LEU A 264 1.27 -7.42 -1.68
CA LEU A 264 1.82 -7.26 -3.03
C LEU A 264 1.15 -6.11 -3.79
N TYR A 265 -0.17 -5.95 -3.64
CA TYR A 265 -0.94 -4.92 -4.32
C TYR A 265 -0.56 -3.51 -3.85
N ALA A 266 -0.54 -3.27 -2.54
CA ALA A 266 -0.17 -1.97 -1.98
C ALA A 266 1.30 -1.62 -2.27
N SER A 267 2.19 -2.61 -2.16
CA SER A 267 3.61 -2.40 -2.44
C SER A 267 3.89 -2.11 -3.91
N ALA A 268 3.18 -2.78 -4.83
CA ALA A 268 3.24 -2.48 -6.27
C ALA A 268 2.90 -1.01 -6.56
N ALA A 269 1.90 -0.47 -5.86
CA ALA A 269 1.51 0.93 -6.01
C ALA A 269 2.61 1.89 -5.49
N ILE A 270 3.20 1.60 -4.32
CA ILE A 270 4.24 2.43 -3.71
C ILE A 270 5.54 2.43 -4.52
N ILE A 271 5.90 1.32 -5.16
CA ILE A 271 7.05 1.28 -6.08
C ILE A 271 6.74 1.89 -7.46
N GLY A 272 5.49 2.23 -7.74
CA GLY A 272 5.08 2.86 -9.01
C GLY A 272 4.95 1.89 -10.17
N ASN A 273 4.49 0.66 -9.92
CA ASN A 273 4.30 -0.37 -10.94
C ASN A 273 2.79 -0.61 -11.25
N PRO A 274 2.17 0.21 -12.13
CA PRO A 274 0.74 0.12 -12.43
C PRO A 274 0.35 -1.22 -13.07
N GLU A 275 1.23 -1.86 -13.84
CA GLU A 275 0.95 -3.19 -14.42
C GLU A 275 0.77 -4.24 -13.33
N GLU A 276 1.62 -4.21 -12.30
CA GLU A 276 1.49 -5.11 -11.16
C GLU A 276 0.29 -4.76 -10.28
N VAL A 277 -0.02 -3.47 -10.08
CA VAL A 277 -1.27 -3.04 -9.41
C VAL A 277 -2.48 -3.64 -10.14
N LYS A 278 -2.55 -3.51 -11.46
CA LYS A 278 -3.61 -4.13 -12.27
C LYS A 278 -3.62 -5.66 -12.14
N ARG A 279 -2.45 -6.31 -12.28
CA ARG A 279 -2.32 -7.78 -12.29
C ARG A 279 -2.70 -8.40 -10.96
N VAL A 280 -2.24 -7.83 -9.84
CA VAL A 280 -2.55 -8.32 -8.48
C VAL A 280 -3.97 -7.90 -8.09
N GLY A 281 -4.39 -6.67 -8.40
CA GLY A 281 -5.72 -6.18 -8.09
C GLY A 281 -6.83 -7.00 -8.74
N LYS A 282 -6.61 -7.52 -9.96
CA LYS A 282 -7.54 -8.46 -10.63
C LYS A 282 -7.75 -9.77 -9.85
N GLN A 283 -6.81 -10.16 -9.00
CA GLN A 283 -6.87 -11.38 -8.20
C GLN A 283 -7.55 -11.18 -6.84
N LEU A 284 -7.76 -9.91 -6.45
CA LEU A 284 -8.58 -9.54 -5.31
C LEU A 284 -10.06 -9.62 -5.69
N ALA A 285 -10.93 -9.92 -4.73
CA ALA A 285 -12.36 -9.89 -4.98
C ALA A 285 -12.79 -8.44 -5.21
N SER A 286 -13.69 -8.18 -6.17
CA SER A 286 -14.21 -6.82 -6.42
C SER A 286 -14.77 -6.16 -5.16
N LYS A 287 -15.34 -6.96 -4.24
CA LYS A 287 -15.81 -6.48 -2.93
C LYS A 287 -14.67 -5.91 -2.06
N GLU A 288 -13.45 -6.46 -2.13
CA GLU A 288 -12.31 -5.99 -1.33
C GLU A 288 -11.85 -4.61 -1.81
N LEU A 289 -11.75 -4.41 -3.12
CA LEU A 289 -11.41 -3.10 -3.70
C LEU A 289 -12.48 -2.03 -3.37
N GLU A 290 -13.75 -2.40 -3.41
CA GLU A 290 -14.85 -1.49 -3.04
C GLU A 290 -14.85 -1.17 -1.52
N ILE A 291 -14.43 -2.10 -0.67
CA ILE A 291 -14.26 -1.83 0.77
C ILE A 291 -13.14 -0.80 0.97
N LEU A 292 -12.01 -0.93 0.26
CA LEU A 292 -10.91 0.03 0.34
C LEU A 292 -11.35 1.43 -0.13
N HIS A 293 -12.06 1.50 -1.26
CA HIS A 293 -12.63 2.75 -1.75
C HIS A 293 -13.64 3.37 -0.75
N THR A 294 -14.54 2.56 -0.21
CA THR A 294 -15.53 3.03 0.79
C THR A 294 -14.84 3.55 2.05
N ALA A 295 -13.74 2.95 2.48
CA ALA A 295 -12.96 3.43 3.61
C ALA A 295 -12.27 4.77 3.29
N SER A 296 -11.70 4.97 2.10
CA SER A 296 -11.10 6.27 1.72
C SER A 296 -12.14 7.37 1.54
N MET A 297 -13.38 7.03 1.18
CA MET A 297 -14.48 7.99 1.18
C MET A 297 -14.87 8.45 2.59
N ARG A 298 -14.61 7.65 3.63
CA ARG A 298 -14.89 8.01 5.04
C ARG A 298 -13.73 8.78 5.66
N GLU A 299 -12.50 8.37 5.36
CA GLU A 299 -11.27 9.02 5.81
C GLU A 299 -10.52 9.53 4.57
N SER A 300 -10.74 10.80 4.23
CA SER A 300 -10.30 11.35 2.95
C SER A 300 -8.78 11.51 2.84
N SER A 301 -8.03 11.34 3.93
CA SER A 301 -6.56 11.28 3.89
C SER A 301 -6.00 9.89 3.56
N MET A 302 -6.86 8.86 3.55
CA MET A 302 -6.48 7.49 3.23
C MET A 302 -6.34 7.29 1.72
N ILE A 303 -5.22 6.70 1.31
CA ILE A 303 -4.96 6.33 -0.09
C ILE A 303 -6.09 5.44 -0.62
N ASP A 304 -6.69 5.86 -1.74
CA ASP A 304 -7.75 5.10 -2.39
C ASP A 304 -7.16 4.04 -3.31
N TYR A 305 -6.99 2.87 -2.72
CA TYR A 305 -6.52 1.67 -3.40
C TYR A 305 -7.53 1.11 -4.41
N GLY A 306 -8.82 1.41 -4.29
CA GLY A 306 -9.81 1.05 -5.32
C GLY A 306 -9.64 1.93 -6.57
N ALA A 307 -9.49 3.24 -6.39
CA ALA A 307 -9.20 4.17 -7.47
C ALA A 307 -7.89 3.86 -8.19
N LEU A 308 -6.83 3.47 -7.45
CA LEU A 308 -5.55 3.05 -8.05
C LEU A 308 -5.68 1.84 -8.99
N TYR A 309 -6.52 0.87 -8.64
CA TYR A 309 -6.80 -0.27 -9.52
C TYR A 309 -7.46 0.20 -10.82
N HIS A 310 -8.50 1.02 -10.72
CA HIS A 310 -9.22 1.54 -11.88
C HIS A 310 -8.34 2.42 -12.77
N LEU A 311 -7.50 3.27 -12.17
CA LEU A 311 -6.48 4.04 -12.89
C LEU A 311 -5.53 3.11 -13.65
N SER A 312 -5.01 2.07 -13.01
CA SER A 312 -4.06 1.14 -13.61
C SER A 312 -4.67 0.32 -14.75
N VAL A 313 -5.94 -0.08 -14.63
CA VAL A 313 -6.70 -0.69 -15.72
C VAL A 313 -6.79 0.27 -16.91
N ARG A 314 -7.17 1.53 -16.67
CA ARG A 314 -7.32 2.55 -17.70
C ARG A 314 -5.99 2.87 -18.40
N LEU A 315 -4.89 2.99 -17.65
CA LEU A 315 -3.56 3.23 -18.22
C LEU A 315 -3.17 2.12 -19.20
N ALA A 316 -3.40 0.86 -18.82
CA ALA A 316 -3.11 -0.28 -19.67
C ALA A 316 -4.05 -0.43 -20.86
N GLU A 317 -5.34 -0.08 -20.73
CA GLU A 317 -6.30 -0.07 -21.85
C GLU A 317 -5.92 0.96 -22.92
N VAL A 318 -5.38 2.10 -22.51
CA VAL A 318 -4.91 3.16 -23.43
C VAL A 318 -3.48 2.86 -23.93
N GLY A 319 -2.91 1.70 -23.60
CA GLY A 319 -1.55 1.30 -24.00
C GLY A 319 -0.45 2.21 -23.45
N LYS A 320 -0.72 2.95 -22.37
CA LYS A 320 0.18 3.94 -21.79
C LYS A 320 0.84 3.39 -20.54
N ASN A 321 2.17 3.32 -20.57
CA ASN A 321 2.95 3.48 -19.36
C ASN A 321 2.76 4.91 -18.83
N LEU A 322 3.10 5.17 -17.57
CA LEU A 322 2.93 6.49 -16.94
C LEU A 322 3.46 7.66 -17.78
N GLY A 323 4.42 7.40 -18.67
CA GLY A 323 4.92 8.39 -19.64
C GLY A 323 5.84 9.42 -19.02
N PHE A 324 6.09 9.33 -17.71
CA PHE A 324 7.02 10.13 -16.95
C PHE A 324 7.82 9.25 -15.98
N GLU A 325 8.99 9.75 -15.58
CA GLU A 325 9.85 9.12 -14.58
C GLU A 325 9.23 9.26 -13.17
N ILE A 326 9.08 8.12 -12.49
CA ILE A 326 8.65 8.08 -11.08
C ILE A 326 9.70 8.79 -10.22
N ARG A 327 9.24 9.63 -9.30
CA ARG A 327 10.06 10.18 -8.22
C ARG A 327 9.45 9.76 -6.90
N TYR A 328 10.19 8.96 -6.15
CA TYR A 328 9.81 8.53 -4.81
C TYR A 328 9.91 9.71 -3.84
N GLU A 329 8.80 10.06 -3.20
CA GLU A 329 8.74 11.10 -2.19
C GLU A 329 7.85 10.66 -1.01
N TRP A 330 8.24 11.06 0.20
CA TRP A 330 7.45 10.91 1.41
C TRP A 330 7.23 12.30 2.01
N LYS A 331 6.29 13.05 1.43
CA LYS A 331 6.02 14.44 1.79
C LYS A 331 4.54 14.75 1.73
N ALA A 332 4.08 15.61 2.63
CA ALA A 332 2.77 16.23 2.57
C ALA A 332 2.91 17.69 2.12
N TYR A 333 1.96 18.12 1.30
CA TYR A 333 1.85 19.49 0.84
C TYR A 333 0.45 20.01 1.13
N LYS A 334 0.36 21.22 1.67
CA LYS A 334 -0.91 21.93 1.80
C LYS A 334 -1.27 22.51 0.46
N VAL A 335 -2.51 22.29 0.01
CA VAL A 335 -3.02 22.94 -1.20
C VAL A 335 -3.57 24.30 -0.78
N THR A 336 -2.79 25.35 -1.02
CA THR A 336 -3.13 26.70 -0.57
C THR A 336 -4.15 27.38 -1.47
N LYS A 337 -4.22 26.97 -2.74
CA LYS A 337 -5.18 27.51 -3.71
C LYS A 337 -5.41 26.50 -4.84
N ALA A 338 -6.67 26.32 -5.23
CA ALA A 338 -7.07 25.50 -6.36
C ALA A 338 -7.97 26.32 -7.30
N LEU A 339 -7.50 26.55 -8.53
CA LEU A 339 -8.25 27.27 -9.56
C LEU A 339 -8.69 26.30 -10.65
N TYR A 340 -9.91 26.50 -11.13
CA TYR A 340 -10.51 25.71 -12.20
C TYR A 340 -11.11 26.62 -13.25
N ARG A 341 -11.09 26.17 -14.49
CA ARG A 341 -11.73 26.86 -15.61
C ARG A 341 -12.29 25.83 -16.57
N LEU A 342 -13.59 25.91 -16.85
CA LEU A 342 -14.24 25.04 -17.82
C LEU A 342 -13.71 25.32 -19.22
N ARG A 343 -13.19 24.29 -19.89
CA ARG A 343 -12.76 24.35 -21.28
C ARG A 343 -13.81 23.77 -22.22
N LYS A 344 -14.51 22.70 -21.79
CA LYS A 344 -15.50 21.98 -22.60
C LYS A 344 -16.52 21.31 -21.68
N GLY A 345 -17.79 21.29 -22.06
CA GLY A 345 -18.87 20.55 -21.36
C GLY A 345 -19.66 21.41 -20.36
N ALA A 346 -20.54 22.29 -20.86
CA ALA A 346 -21.37 23.17 -20.03
C ALA A 346 -22.30 22.39 -19.08
N GLY A 347 -22.33 22.75 -17.79
CA GLY A 347 -23.19 22.12 -16.79
C GLY A 347 -22.76 20.72 -16.33
N VAL A 348 -21.53 20.31 -16.61
CA VAL A 348 -21.04 18.92 -16.44
C VAL A 348 -20.18 18.70 -15.18
N ALA A 349 -19.96 19.74 -14.37
CA ALA A 349 -19.15 19.62 -13.16
C ALA A 349 -20.00 19.80 -11.89
N PRO A 350 -20.91 18.85 -11.56
CA PRO A 350 -21.75 18.96 -10.36
C PRO A 350 -20.94 18.94 -9.06
N LEU A 351 -19.69 18.45 -9.12
CA LEU A 351 -18.73 18.45 -8.01
C LEU A 351 -17.88 19.73 -7.95
N ARG A 352 -18.04 20.63 -8.92
CA ARG A 352 -17.38 21.93 -9.06
C ARG A 352 -18.42 23.02 -9.32
N PRO A 353 -19.28 23.32 -8.33
CA PRO A 353 -20.29 24.35 -8.49
C PRO A 353 -19.62 25.66 -8.90
N GLU A 354 -20.31 26.44 -9.74
CA GLU A 354 -19.91 27.79 -10.18
C GLU A 354 -18.67 27.85 -11.08
N VAL A 355 -18.09 26.72 -11.49
CA VAL A 355 -16.99 26.73 -12.47
C VAL A 355 -17.52 26.97 -13.88
N GLY A 356 -17.21 28.14 -14.42
CA GLY A 356 -17.50 28.56 -15.79
C GLY A 356 -16.24 28.67 -16.66
N GLU A 357 -16.30 29.43 -17.75
CA GLU A 357 -15.18 29.63 -18.69
C GLU A 357 -14.07 30.55 -18.16
N GLU A 358 -14.29 31.19 -17.01
CA GLU A 358 -13.28 31.98 -16.31
C GLU A 358 -12.60 31.18 -15.19
N TRP A 359 -11.47 31.67 -14.70
CA TRP A 359 -10.78 31.03 -13.57
C TRP A 359 -11.55 31.28 -12.28
N THR A 360 -12.11 30.22 -11.72
CA THR A 360 -12.81 30.23 -10.43
C THR A 360 -11.94 29.55 -9.39
N GLU A 361 -11.72 30.22 -8.26
CA GLU A 361 -11.14 29.59 -7.06
C GLU A 361 -12.23 28.74 -6.39
N GLN A 362 -11.95 27.45 -6.16
CA GLN A 362 -12.86 26.63 -5.37
C GLN A 362 -12.67 26.94 -3.89
N GLU A 363 -13.77 27.06 -3.16
CA GLU A 363 -13.77 27.34 -1.74
C GLU A 363 -12.93 26.30 -0.98
N ARG A 364 -12.15 26.77 -0.01
CA ARG A 364 -11.13 25.94 0.65
C ARG A 364 -11.77 25.05 1.70
N ASN A 365 -11.48 23.76 1.62
CA ASN A 365 -11.54 22.88 2.78
C ASN A 365 -10.21 22.96 3.54
N GLU A 366 -10.25 23.05 4.89
CA GLU A 366 -9.04 23.04 5.72
C GLU A 366 -8.20 21.76 5.54
N ASP A 367 -8.86 20.68 5.09
CA ASP A 367 -8.25 19.36 4.86
C ASP A 367 -7.55 19.21 3.48
N ALA A 368 -7.54 20.25 2.64
CA ALA A 368 -7.02 20.15 1.27
C ALA A 368 -5.50 19.93 1.22
N GLN A 369 -5.09 18.72 0.87
CA GLN A 369 -3.71 18.26 0.96
C GLN A 369 -3.33 17.42 -0.26
N LEU A 370 -2.06 17.50 -0.65
CA LEU A 370 -1.43 16.57 -1.58
C LEU A 370 -0.40 15.77 -0.80
N ILE A 371 -0.66 14.47 -0.63
CA ILE A 371 0.17 13.52 0.07
C ILE A 371 0.96 12.71 -0.97
N ARG A 372 2.27 12.59 -0.75
CA ARG A 372 3.19 11.79 -1.56
C ARG A 372 3.73 10.66 -0.70
N THR A 373 3.54 9.41 -1.13
CA THR A 373 4.03 8.21 -0.44
C THR A 373 4.66 7.28 -1.47
N GLY A 374 5.99 7.25 -1.52
CA GLY A 374 6.72 6.59 -2.58
C GLY A 374 6.34 7.17 -3.95
N ALA A 375 5.87 6.32 -4.86
CA ALA A 375 5.37 6.74 -6.17
C ALA A 375 3.95 7.32 -6.14
N ILE A 376 3.17 7.06 -5.08
CA ILE A 376 1.76 7.43 -5.01
C ILE A 376 1.61 8.93 -4.77
N ALA A 377 0.69 9.56 -5.49
CA ALA A 377 0.15 10.88 -5.18
C ALA A 377 -1.31 10.73 -4.76
N HIS A 378 -1.68 11.35 -3.65
CA HIS A 378 -3.03 11.35 -3.13
C HIS A 378 -3.45 12.79 -2.84
N TYR A 379 -4.44 13.26 -3.57
CA TYR A 379 -5.01 14.58 -3.44
C TYR A 379 -6.35 14.51 -2.72
N VAL A 380 -6.43 15.22 -1.60
CA VAL A 380 -7.66 15.45 -0.86
C VAL A 380 -8.33 16.69 -1.45
N ASN A 381 -9.42 16.45 -2.16
CA ASN A 381 -10.16 17.47 -2.90
C ASN A 381 -10.74 18.57 -1.97
N PRO A 382 -10.52 19.88 -2.23
CA PRO A 382 -11.12 20.98 -1.49
C PRO A 382 -12.61 21.19 -1.78
N GLY A 383 -13.15 20.58 -2.83
CA GLY A 383 -14.54 20.76 -3.24
C GLY A 383 -15.57 20.32 -2.19
N PRO A 384 -16.85 20.68 -2.37
CA PRO A 384 -17.93 20.37 -1.44
C PRO A 384 -18.14 18.85 -1.24
N VAL A 385 -17.73 18.05 -2.23
CA VAL A 385 -17.70 16.59 -2.14
C VAL A 385 -16.25 16.15 -1.98
N LYS A 386 -15.93 15.61 -0.80
CA LYS A 386 -14.61 15.03 -0.50
C LYS A 386 -14.45 13.71 -1.25
N ILE A 387 -13.89 13.79 -2.46
CA ILE A 387 -13.49 12.60 -3.22
C ILE A 387 -11.98 12.40 -2.99
N PRO A 388 -11.55 11.23 -2.52
CA PRO A 388 -10.15 10.86 -2.49
C PRO A 388 -9.67 10.67 -3.93
N ILE A 389 -8.68 11.46 -4.36
CA ILE A 389 -8.16 11.42 -5.73
C ILE A 389 -6.74 10.86 -5.67
N THR A 390 -6.55 9.63 -6.12
CA THR A 390 -5.29 8.89 -5.94
C THR A 390 -4.70 8.48 -7.28
N GLY A 391 -3.38 8.50 -7.39
CA GLY A 391 -2.69 7.97 -8.55
C GLY A 391 -1.18 7.96 -8.38
N PHE A 392 -0.47 8.14 -9.49
CA PHE A 392 1.00 8.08 -9.53
C PHE A 392 1.56 9.46 -9.82
N GLY A 393 2.68 9.78 -9.18
CA GLY A 393 3.39 11.03 -9.41
C GLY A 393 4.88 10.83 -9.62
N GLY A 394 5.41 11.63 -10.54
CA GLY A 394 6.82 11.80 -10.82
C GLY A 394 7.36 13.12 -10.29
N ARG A 395 8.55 13.50 -10.73
CA ARG A 395 9.20 14.74 -10.33
C ARG A 395 8.43 15.99 -10.78
N HIS A 396 7.88 15.92 -11.98
CA HIS A 396 7.29 17.06 -12.69
C HIS A 396 5.88 16.78 -13.20
N GLU A 397 5.36 15.57 -13.02
CA GLU A 397 4.07 15.18 -13.59
C GLU A 397 3.33 14.26 -12.62
N MET A 398 2.01 14.25 -12.67
CA MET A 398 1.19 13.28 -11.94
C MET A 398 -0.10 12.99 -12.71
N VAL A 399 -0.57 11.76 -12.57
CA VAL A 399 -1.86 11.31 -13.04
C VAL A 399 -2.66 10.80 -11.86
N LEU A 400 -3.86 11.31 -11.66
CA LEU A 400 -4.70 10.99 -10.51
C LEU A 400 -6.10 10.60 -10.96
N PHE A 401 -6.76 9.78 -10.17
CA PHE A 401 -8.11 9.32 -10.43
C PHE A 401 -8.91 9.23 -9.13
N GLY A 402 -10.16 9.65 -9.18
CA GLY A 402 -11.13 9.46 -8.10
C GLY A 402 -12.50 9.18 -8.70
N TYR A 403 -13.36 8.53 -7.92
CA TYR A 403 -14.75 8.35 -8.31
C TYR A 403 -15.68 8.37 -7.10
N VAL A 404 -16.96 8.64 -7.34
CA VAL A 404 -18.02 8.54 -6.33
C VAL A 404 -19.34 8.19 -7.00
N ASP A 405 -20.13 7.36 -6.34
CA ASP A 405 -21.48 7.03 -6.80
C ASP A 405 -22.51 7.91 -6.08
N VAL A 406 -23.27 8.67 -6.85
CA VAL A 406 -24.31 9.59 -6.37
C VAL A 406 -25.67 9.12 -6.88
N THR A 407 -26.68 9.15 -6.01
CA THR A 407 -28.06 8.85 -6.41
C THR A 407 -28.77 10.16 -6.77
N ASP A 408 -29.27 10.29 -8.00
CA ASP A 408 -30.00 11.49 -8.46
C ASP A 408 -31.52 11.42 -8.21
N GLY A 409 -31.93 10.49 -7.36
CA GLY A 409 -33.33 10.18 -7.02
C GLY A 409 -33.95 9.10 -7.91
N THR A 410 -33.51 8.96 -9.17
CA THR A 410 -34.07 7.96 -10.12
C THR A 410 -33.06 6.93 -10.60
N GLU A 411 -31.80 7.33 -10.69
CA GLU A 411 -30.68 6.48 -11.06
C GLU A 411 -29.48 6.74 -10.15
N GLN A 412 -28.59 5.74 -10.11
CA GLN A 412 -27.28 5.88 -9.51
C GLN A 412 -26.31 6.26 -10.62
N VAL A 413 -25.56 7.33 -10.43
CA VAL A 413 -24.61 7.88 -11.38
C VAL A 413 -23.22 7.85 -10.75
N ARG A 414 -22.25 7.28 -11.46
CA ARG A 414 -20.84 7.34 -11.10
C ARG A 414 -20.21 8.58 -11.68
N HIS A 415 -19.71 9.44 -10.81
CA HIS A 415 -18.88 10.58 -11.16
C HIS A 415 -17.43 10.13 -11.08
N THR A 416 -16.63 10.47 -12.10
CA THR A 416 -15.19 10.20 -12.07
C THR A 416 -14.41 11.45 -12.44
N ASP A 417 -13.32 11.67 -11.71
CA ASP A 417 -12.40 12.77 -11.94
C ASP A 417 -11.04 12.17 -12.32
N PHE A 418 -10.52 12.57 -13.49
CA PHE A 418 -9.20 12.15 -13.95
C PHE A 418 -8.31 13.36 -14.18
N TYR A 419 -7.23 13.45 -13.41
CA TYR A 419 -6.28 14.55 -13.47
C TYR A 419 -5.03 14.16 -14.25
N THR A 420 -4.54 15.09 -15.06
CA THR A 420 -3.16 15.07 -15.57
C THR A 420 -2.54 16.41 -15.29
N LEU A 421 -1.55 16.44 -14.41
CA LEU A 421 -0.94 17.66 -13.90
C LEU A 421 0.56 17.65 -14.19
N LYS A 422 1.11 18.84 -14.46
CA LYS A 422 2.54 19.08 -14.61
C LYS A 422 2.96 20.22 -13.68
N ARG A 423 4.12 20.06 -13.05
CA ARG A 423 4.73 21.10 -12.24
C ARG A 423 5.22 22.22 -13.14
N SER A 424 4.88 23.45 -12.80
CA SER A 424 5.34 24.62 -13.54
C SER A 424 6.86 24.73 -13.46
N SER A 425 7.51 24.98 -14.59
CA SER A 425 8.96 25.23 -14.65
C SER A 425 9.36 26.59 -14.07
N LYS A 426 8.41 27.53 -13.99
CA LYS A 426 8.63 28.89 -13.49
C LYS A 426 8.36 29.02 -11.99
N ASP A 427 7.47 28.17 -11.46
CA ASP A 427 7.04 28.20 -10.07
C ASP A 427 6.89 26.77 -9.55
N SER A 428 7.82 26.36 -8.70
CA SER A 428 7.81 25.00 -8.14
C SER A 428 6.64 24.74 -7.19
N SER A 429 5.91 25.77 -6.73
CA SER A 429 4.71 25.60 -5.90
C SER A 429 3.47 25.26 -6.74
N LEU A 430 3.52 25.52 -8.05
CA LEU A 430 2.37 25.46 -8.95
C LEU A 430 2.36 24.17 -9.77
N TRP A 431 1.23 23.46 -9.72
CA TRP A 431 0.87 22.37 -10.62
C TRP A 431 -0.23 22.84 -11.56
N VAL A 432 -0.06 22.62 -12.86
CA VAL A 432 -1.03 23.01 -13.88
C VAL A 432 -1.43 21.81 -14.72
N GLY A 433 -2.68 21.75 -15.16
CA GLY A 433 -3.08 20.64 -16.02
C GLY A 433 -4.55 20.62 -16.33
N LYS A 434 -5.08 19.41 -16.48
CA LYS A 434 -6.47 19.17 -16.86
C LYS A 434 -7.14 18.20 -15.92
N GLU A 435 -8.43 18.40 -15.71
CA GLU A 435 -9.36 17.46 -15.12
C GLU A 435 -10.37 17.05 -16.19
N LEU A 436 -10.49 15.76 -16.43
CA LEU A 436 -11.57 15.17 -17.20
C LEU A 436 -12.61 14.64 -16.21
N VAL A 437 -13.79 15.23 -16.24
CA VAL A 437 -14.95 14.81 -15.45
C VAL A 437 -15.87 14.00 -16.34
N THR A 438 -16.26 12.81 -15.90
CA THR A 438 -17.30 12.02 -16.58
C THR A 438 -18.36 11.53 -15.61
N MET A 439 -19.59 11.43 -16.12
CA MET A 439 -20.73 10.87 -15.40
C MET A 439 -21.27 9.68 -16.17
N HIS A 440 -21.43 8.54 -15.51
CA HIS A 440 -21.96 7.32 -16.10
C HIS A 440 -23.13 6.80 -15.26
N ALA A 441 -24.26 6.53 -15.90
CA ALA A 441 -25.39 5.90 -15.21
C ALA A 441 -25.05 4.43 -14.91
N LEU A 442 -25.10 4.04 -13.64
CA LEU A 442 -24.91 2.67 -13.18
C LEU A 442 -26.22 1.88 -13.19
N THR A 443 -27.33 2.57 -12.93
CA THR A 443 -28.68 1.98 -12.87
C THR A 443 -29.68 2.82 -13.67
N GLY A 444 -30.94 2.38 -13.72
CA GLY A 444 -31.99 3.09 -14.44
C GLY A 444 -32.02 2.82 -15.94
N SER A 445 -32.83 3.60 -16.66
CA SER A 445 -33.06 3.45 -18.10
C SER A 445 -31.82 3.74 -18.95
N ARG A 446 -30.85 4.48 -18.39
CA ARG A 446 -29.60 4.88 -19.05
C ARG A 446 -28.40 4.04 -18.62
N ALA A 447 -28.59 2.97 -17.83
CA ALA A 447 -27.50 2.17 -17.28
C ALA A 447 -26.44 1.79 -18.35
N GLY A 448 -25.16 2.04 -18.03
CA GLY A 448 -24.02 1.85 -18.92
C GLY A 448 -23.70 3.02 -19.85
N SER A 449 -24.56 4.04 -19.93
CA SER A 449 -24.37 5.19 -20.82
C SER A 449 -23.58 6.32 -20.14
N LYS A 450 -22.77 7.03 -20.92
CA LYS A 450 -22.16 8.30 -20.51
C LYS A 450 -23.25 9.38 -20.49
N VAL A 451 -23.53 9.91 -19.30
CA VAL A 451 -24.52 10.95 -19.05
C VAL A 451 -23.95 12.32 -19.39
N ALA A 452 -22.69 12.57 -19.02
CA ALA A 452 -22.04 13.84 -19.25
C ALA A 452 -20.51 13.68 -19.29
N GLU A 453 -19.83 14.58 -20.02
CA GLU A 453 -18.37 14.73 -20.04
C GLU A 453 -17.96 16.21 -20.06
N GLY A 454 -16.98 16.56 -19.22
CA GLY A 454 -16.43 17.90 -19.10
C GLY A 454 -14.91 17.89 -19.01
N ILE A 455 -14.27 18.95 -19.51
CA ILE A 455 -12.82 19.15 -19.40
C ILE A 455 -12.59 20.50 -18.73
N LEU A 456 -11.85 20.51 -17.63
CA LEU A 456 -11.44 21.71 -16.93
C LEU A 456 -9.93 21.88 -17.05
N ASP A 457 -9.49 23.12 -17.20
CA ASP A 457 -8.12 23.52 -16.88
C ASP A 457 -8.01 23.70 -15.37
N VAL A 458 -6.87 23.30 -14.81
CA VAL A 458 -6.67 23.22 -13.36
C VAL A 458 -5.33 23.84 -12.98
N GLN A 459 -5.30 24.56 -11.86
CA GLN A 459 -4.08 25.03 -11.20
C GLN A 459 -4.13 24.76 -9.70
N PHE A 460 -3.10 24.09 -9.17
CA PHE A 460 -2.92 23.87 -7.74
C PHE A 460 -1.66 24.56 -7.26
N TYR A 461 -1.83 25.43 -6.27
CA TYR A 461 -0.72 26.00 -5.52
C TYR A 461 -0.51 25.18 -4.27
N THR A 462 0.73 24.74 -4.08
CA THR A 462 1.12 23.83 -3.02
C THR A 462 2.25 24.43 -2.22
N GLN A 463 2.19 24.28 -0.91
CA GLN A 463 3.30 24.58 -0.02
C GLN A 463 3.63 23.31 0.76
N PRO A 464 4.91 23.07 1.12
CA PRO A 464 5.23 22.02 2.07
C PRO A 464 4.34 22.16 3.30
N ALA A 465 3.80 21.04 3.80
CA ALA A 465 3.05 20.96 5.05
C ALA A 465 3.84 20.08 6.01
N PRO A 466 4.90 20.61 6.64
CA PRO A 466 5.78 19.80 7.46
C PRO A 466 5.03 19.20 8.67
N GLU A 467 4.01 19.88 9.19
CA GLU A 467 3.09 19.42 10.23
C GLU A 467 2.21 18.22 9.83
N ALA A 468 2.11 17.93 8.53
CA ALA A 468 1.39 16.78 8.00
C ALA A 468 2.34 15.64 7.57
N SER A 469 3.63 15.75 7.90
CA SER A 469 4.63 14.70 7.63
C SER A 469 4.27 13.36 8.28
N TRP A 470 3.66 13.37 9.46
CA TRP A 470 3.17 12.16 10.14
C TRP A 470 2.10 11.40 9.35
N LYS A 471 1.36 12.04 8.43
CA LYS A 471 0.40 11.36 7.54
C LYS A 471 1.09 10.52 6.46
N VAL A 472 2.39 10.73 6.29
CA VAL A 472 3.23 10.04 5.32
C VAL A 472 4.02 8.88 5.95
N LEU A 473 4.25 8.97 7.26
CA LEU A 473 4.77 7.89 8.12
C LEU A 473 3.65 6.90 8.42
#